data_AF-A0A4Q9HXR5-F1
#
_entry.id   AF-A0A4Q9HXR5-F1
#
_cell.length_a   1.000
_cell.length_b   1.000
_cell.length_c   1.000
_cell.angle_alpha   90.00
_cell.angle_beta   90.00
_cell.angle_gamma   90.00
#
_symmetry.space_group_name_H-M   'P 1'
#
loop_
_entity.id
_entity.type
_entity.pdbx_description
1 polymer ?
#
loop_
_entity_poly.entity_id
_entity_poly.type
_entity_poly.pdbx_seq_one_letter_code
_entity_poly.pdbx_strand_id
1 'polypeptide(L)'
;MAGPFRVSVDRTPSGVALDVSHFVERLVLDLVTEHADALAEILAEQAEDRPYDGHRPETLLVEQLVDALDTRIPVYGVQCRRLADRIRAAAGPVAEGGAAA
;
A
#
# COMPACT_ATOMS: atom_id res chain seq x y z
N MET A 1 -2.18 12.96 -4.99
CA MET A 1 -3.07 13.22 -3.83
C MET A 1 -2.38 14.15 -2.83
N ALA A 2 -3.06 15.21 -2.38
CA ALA A 2 -2.49 16.17 -1.42
C ALA A 2 -3.25 16.11 -0.07
N GLY A 3 -2.68 15.43 0.92
CA GLY A 3 -3.24 15.46 2.27
C GLY A 3 -2.24 14.93 3.31
N PRO A 4 -2.34 15.36 4.57
CA PRO A 4 -1.73 14.62 5.66
C PRO A 4 -2.51 13.32 5.85
N PHE A 5 -1.89 12.18 5.55
CA PHE A 5 -2.48 10.88 5.85
C PHE A 5 -2.15 10.48 7.29
N ARG A 6 -3.14 9.94 8.00
CA ARG A 6 -2.92 9.36 9.32
C ARG A 6 -2.16 8.04 9.14
N VAL A 7 -1.01 7.91 9.79
CA VAL A 7 -0.23 6.68 9.85
C VAL A 7 -0.06 6.28 11.33
N SER A 8 -0.59 5.12 11.72
CA SER A 8 -0.38 4.53 13.05
C SER A 8 0.82 3.58 13.03
N VAL A 9 1.39 3.31 14.20
CA VAL A 9 2.45 2.31 14.37
C VAL A 9 1.99 1.36 15.46
N ASP A 10 1.86 0.09 15.11
CA ASP A 10 1.52 -0.98 16.03
C ASP A 10 2.71 -1.90 16.22
N ARG A 11 2.96 -2.32 17.46
CA ARG A 11 4.03 -3.27 17.75
C ARG A 11 3.60 -4.67 17.32
N THR A 12 4.53 -5.40 16.72
CA THR A 12 4.40 -6.83 16.47
C THR A 12 5.57 -7.58 17.12
N PRO A 13 5.49 -8.90 17.35
CA PRO A 13 6.59 -9.65 17.95
C PRO A 13 7.92 -9.56 17.19
N SER A 14 7.87 -9.31 15.87
CA SER A 14 9.02 -9.23 14.98
C SER A 14 9.34 -7.82 14.47
N GLY A 15 8.65 -6.78 14.94
CA GLY A 15 8.88 -5.41 14.50
C GLY A 15 7.68 -4.50 14.68
N VAL A 16 7.31 -3.80 13.60
CA VAL A 16 6.21 -2.84 13.59
C VAL A 16 5.30 -3.03 12.39
N ALA A 17 4.01 -2.83 12.58
CA ALA A 17 3.03 -2.69 11.51
C ALA A 17 2.66 -1.20 11.35
N LEU A 18 2.52 -0.75 10.11
CA LEU A 18 2.02 0.58 9.79
C LEU A 18 0.57 0.48 9.35
N ASP A 19 -0.33 1.09 10.12
CA ASP A 19 -1.71 1.28 9.70
C ASP A 19 -1.80 2.51 8.79
N VAL A 20 -2.10 2.26 7.52
CA VAL A 20 -2.27 3.24 6.44
C VAL A 20 -3.70 3.23 5.89
N SER A 21 -4.67 2.75 6.68
CA SER A 21 -6.08 2.60 6.29
C SER A 21 -6.68 3.86 5.65
N HIS A 22 -6.40 5.05 6.20
CA HIS A 22 -6.90 6.32 5.65
C HIS A 22 -6.38 6.61 4.24
N PHE A 23 -5.15 6.20 3.92
CA PHE A 23 -4.62 6.32 2.55
C PHE A 23 -5.28 5.30 1.62
N VAL A 24 -5.44 4.06 2.07
CA VAL A 24 -6.09 3.00 1.29
C VAL A 24 -7.55 3.35 1.01
N GLU A 25 -8.28 3.89 1.98
CA GLU A 25 -9.66 4.36 1.78
C GLU A 25 -9.71 5.43 0.68
N ARG A 26 -8.79 6.39 0.68
CA ARG A 26 -8.72 7.41 -0.36
C ARG A 26 -8.35 6.83 -1.72
N LEU A 27 -7.41 5.89 -1.77
CA LEU A 27 -7.02 5.20 -3.00
C LEU A 27 -8.20 4.42 -3.59
N VAL A 28 -8.98 3.73 -2.75
CA VAL A 28 -10.18 3.00 -3.17
C VAL A 28 -11.25 3.97 -3.67
N LEU A 29 -11.45 5.10 -3.00
CA LEU A 29 -12.38 6.14 -3.48
C LEU A 29 -11.96 6.67 -4.85
N ASP A 30 -10.70 7.07 -5.02
CA ASP A 30 -10.19 7.57 -6.29
C ASP A 30 -10.28 6.49 -7.40
N LEU A 31 -10.05 5.20 -7.06
CA LEU A 31 -10.24 4.07 -7.97
C LEU A 31 -11.69 3.98 -8.48
N VAL A 32 -12.68 4.08 -7.59
CA VAL A 32 -14.10 3.90 -7.96
C VAL A 32 -14.76 5.17 -8.50
N THR A 33 -14.16 6.35 -8.32
CA THR A 33 -14.72 7.61 -8.87
C THR A 33 -13.99 8.10 -10.11
N GLU A 34 -12.65 8.04 -10.15
CA GLU A 34 -11.84 8.60 -11.23
C GLU A 34 -11.33 7.54 -12.21
N HIS A 35 -11.24 6.28 -11.79
CA HIS A 35 -10.72 5.17 -12.60
C HIS A 35 -11.70 4.01 -12.77
N ALA A 36 -13.01 4.29 -12.61
CA ALA A 36 -14.06 3.28 -12.68
C ALA A 36 -14.09 2.54 -14.03
N ASP A 37 -13.84 3.23 -15.14
CA ASP A 37 -13.83 2.63 -16.47
C ASP A 37 -12.67 1.65 -16.64
N ALA A 38 -11.46 2.01 -16.20
CA ALA A 38 -10.30 1.11 -16.21
C ALA A 38 -10.52 -0.11 -15.31
N LEU A 39 -11.15 0.08 -14.15
CA LEU A 39 -11.56 -1.03 -13.28
C LEU A 39 -12.60 -1.93 -13.96
N ALA A 40 -13.57 -1.36 -14.67
CA ALA A 40 -14.59 -2.12 -15.38
C ALA A 40 -14.00 -2.95 -16.54
N GLU A 41 -12.98 -2.43 -17.24
CA GLU A 41 -12.26 -3.16 -18.28
C GLU A 41 -11.54 -4.40 -17.73
N ILE A 42 -10.85 -4.26 -16.60
CA ILE A 42 -10.23 -5.39 -15.90
C ILE A 42 -11.26 -6.44 -15.54
N LEU A 43 -12.40 -6.03 -14.98
CA LEU A 43 -13.48 -6.95 -14.60
C LEU A 43 -14.10 -7.63 -15.82
N ALA A 44 -14.19 -6.94 -16.96
CA ALA A 44 -14.69 -7.52 -18.20
C ALA A 44 -13.75 -8.61 -18.73
N GLU A 45 -12.43 -8.35 -18.77
CA GLU A 45 -11.44 -9.34 -19.19
C GLU A 45 -11.46 -10.57 -18.25
N GLN A 46 -11.61 -10.36 -16.94
CA GLN A 46 -11.74 -11.46 -15.97
C GLN A 46 -13.02 -12.28 -16.13
N ALA A 47 -14.08 -11.69 -16.67
CA ALA A 47 -15.37 -12.36 -16.87
C ALA A 47 -15.43 -13.19 -18.15
N GLU A 48 -14.48 -13.02 -19.06
CA GLU A 48 -14.43 -13.80 -20.29
C GLU A 48 -13.99 -15.24 -20.00
N ASP A 49 -14.88 -16.19 -20.32
CA ASP A 49 -14.63 -17.63 -20.17
C ASP A 49 -13.69 -18.13 -21.28
N ARG A 50 -12.42 -17.70 -21.21
CA ARG A 50 -11.35 -18.10 -22.12
C ARG A 50 -10.51 -19.19 -21.45
N PRO A 51 -10.13 -20.27 -22.16
CA PRO A 51 -9.18 -21.24 -21.65
C PRO A 51 -7.85 -20.54 -21.31
N TYR A 52 -7.35 -20.76 -20.09
CA TYR A 52 -6.09 -20.17 -19.64
C TYR A 52 -4.93 -20.65 -20.53
N ASP A 53 -4.35 -19.73 -21.31
CA ASP A 53 -3.29 -20.00 -22.28
C ASP A 53 -1.87 -19.74 -21.72
N GLY A 54 -1.78 -19.51 -20.40
CA GLY A 54 -0.55 -19.13 -19.71
C GLY A 54 -0.35 -17.62 -19.62
N HIS A 55 -1.25 -16.81 -20.18
CA HIS A 55 -1.26 -15.37 -20.03
C HIS A 55 -2.52 -14.89 -19.29
N ARG A 56 -2.36 -13.81 -18.52
CA ARG A 56 -3.43 -13.11 -17.83
C ARG A 56 -3.47 -11.67 -18.33
N PRO A 57 -4.19 -11.40 -19.44
CA PRO A 57 -4.27 -10.06 -20.03
C PRO A 57 -4.68 -8.99 -19.03
N GLU A 58 -5.48 -9.33 -18.02
CA GLU A 58 -5.86 -8.44 -16.93
C GLU A 58 -4.66 -7.94 -16.10
N THR A 59 -3.52 -8.65 -16.12
CA THR A 59 -2.30 -8.25 -15.39
C THR A 59 -1.71 -6.96 -15.95
N LEU A 60 -1.66 -6.82 -17.28
CA LEU A 60 -1.16 -5.61 -17.94
C LEU A 60 -2.10 -4.42 -17.68
N LEU A 61 -3.41 -4.66 -17.63
CA LEU A 61 -4.40 -3.64 -17.31
C LEU A 61 -4.28 -3.18 -15.85
N VAL A 62 -4.04 -4.11 -14.92
CA VAL A 62 -3.76 -3.80 -13.51
C VAL A 62 -2.46 -3.00 -13.37
N GLU A 63 -1.39 -3.36 -14.07
CA GLU A 63 -0.13 -2.61 -14.05
C GLU A 63 -0.33 -1.16 -14.53
N GLN A 64 -1.02 -0.98 -15.65
CA GLN A 64 -1.34 0.35 -16.18
C GLN A 64 -2.21 1.17 -15.21
N LEU A 65 -3.17 0.52 -14.56
CA LEU A 65 -4.00 1.17 -13.55
C LEU A 65 -3.18 1.58 -12.32
N VAL A 66 -2.25 0.74 -11.86
CA VAL A 66 -1.34 1.07 -10.75
C VAL A 66 -0.43 2.25 -11.11
N ASP A 67 0.04 2.34 -12.35
CA ASP A 67 0.85 3.48 -12.82
C ASP A 67 0.05 4.80 -12.87
N ALA A 68 -1.26 4.71 -13.12
CA ALA A 68 -2.16 5.86 -13.10
C ALA A 68 -2.51 6.32 -11.66
N LEU A 69 -2.42 5.43 -10.67
CA LEU A 69 -2.74 5.71 -9.29
C LEU A 69 -1.56 6.35 -8.54
N ASP A 70 -1.86 7.31 -7.65
CA ASP A 70 -0.85 7.84 -6.73
C ASP A 70 -0.64 6.87 -5.56
N THR A 71 0.32 5.95 -5.73
CA THR A 71 0.65 4.91 -4.75
C THR A 71 1.56 5.38 -3.62
N ARG A 72 1.96 6.67 -3.62
CA ARG A 72 2.88 7.21 -2.61
C ARG A 72 2.11 7.91 -1.51
N ILE A 73 2.44 7.59 -0.26
CA ILE A 73 1.91 8.29 0.91
C ILE A 73 2.83 9.47 1.23
N PRO A 74 2.41 10.71 1.00
CA PRO A 74 3.21 11.85 1.41
C PRO A 74 3.17 12.00 2.94
N VAL A 75 4.35 12.15 3.54
CA VAL A 75 4.52 12.44 4.97
C VAL A 75 5.32 13.73 5.07
N TYR A 76 4.82 14.70 5.84
CA TYR A 76 5.36 16.07 5.81
C TYR A 76 6.00 16.48 7.15
N GLY A 77 7.14 17.18 7.06
CA GLY A 77 7.74 17.95 8.16
C GLY A 77 7.75 17.26 9.53
N VAL A 78 6.96 17.79 10.47
CA VAL A 78 6.85 17.27 11.85
C VAL A 78 6.28 15.85 11.90
N GLN A 79 5.42 15.46 10.94
CA GLN A 79 4.87 14.10 10.89
C GLN A 79 5.95 13.06 10.61
N CYS A 80 6.94 13.37 9.77
CA CYS A 80 8.08 12.47 9.51
C CYS A 80 8.84 12.15 10.79
N ARG A 81 9.16 13.19 11.58
CA ARG A 81 9.88 13.04 12.85
C ARG A 81 9.08 12.22 13.86
N ARG A 82 7.81 12.56 14.05
CA ARG A 82 6.91 11.82 14.96
C ARG A 82 6.70 10.37 14.54
N LEU A 83 6.64 10.09 13.23
CA LEU A 83 6.53 8.72 12.72
C LEU A 83 7.82 7.94 13.00
N ALA A 84 8.98 8.53 12.71
CA ALA A 84 10.28 7.91 12.99
C ALA A 84 10.46 7.60 14.48
N ASP A 85 10.09 8.54 15.37
CA ASP A 85 10.19 8.34 16.82
C ASP A 85 9.26 7.23 17.31
N ARG A 86 8.02 7.16 16.78
CA ARG A 86 7.09 6.06 17.09
C ARG A 86 7.62 4.72 16.61
N ILE A 87 8.19 4.63 15.41
CA ILE A 87 8.80 3.40 14.88
C ILE A 87 9.96 2.95 15.77
N ARG A 88 10.88 3.85 16.12
CA ARG A 88 12.02 3.53 17.00
C ARG A 88 11.57 3.06 18.38
N ALA A 89 10.59 3.75 18.96
CA ALA A 89 10.02 3.34 20.24
C ALA A 89 9.32 1.97 20.14
N ALA A 90 8.68 1.68 19.00
CA ALA A 90 7.91 0.46 18.80
C ALA A 90 8.79 -0.77 18.52
N ALA A 91 9.85 -0.64 17.70
CA ALA A 91 10.72 -1.72 17.28
C ALA A 91 11.54 -2.38 18.42
N GLY A 92 11.63 -1.73 19.58
CA GLY A 92 12.50 -2.18 20.68
C GLY A 92 13.99 -2.09 20.31
N PRO A 93 14.92 -2.44 21.22
CA PRO A 93 16.32 -2.61 20.85
C PRO A 93 16.42 -3.76 19.84
N VAL A 94 17.22 -3.57 18.78
CA VAL A 94 17.60 -4.67 17.90
C VAL A 94 18.30 -5.69 18.80
N ALA A 95 17.67 -6.84 19.03
CA ALA A 95 18.40 -7.97 19.56
C ALA A 95 19.34 -8.42 18.44
N GLU A 96 20.55 -7.87 18.41
CA GLU A 96 21.66 -8.48 17.68
C GLU A 96 21.77 -9.90 18.22
N GLY A 97 21.34 -10.86 17.41
CA GLY A 97 21.43 -12.28 17.73
C GLY A 97 22.86 -12.57 18.13
N GLY A 98 23.02 -13.07 19.36
CA GLY A 98 24.31 -13.40 19.94
C GLY A 98 25.13 -14.27 18.99
N ALA A 99 26.24 -13.72 18.54
CA ALA A 99 27.37 -14.46 18.01
C ALA A 99 28.62 -14.02 18.81
N ALA A 100 28.77 -14.57 20.01
CA ALA A 100 30.06 -14.74 20.69
C ALA A 100 29.86 -15.50 22.01
N ALA A 101 30.21 -16.79 22.00
CA ALA A 101 30.93 -17.55 23.05
C ALA A 101 30.56 -19.04 22.98
#